data_AF-A0A933S936-F1
#
_entry.id   AF-A0A933S936-F1
#
_cell.length_a   1.000
_cell.length_b   1.000
_cell.length_c   1.000
_cell.angle_alpha   90.00
_cell.angle_beta   90.00
_cell.angle_gamma   90.00
#
_symmetry.space_group_name_H-M   'P 1'
#
loop_
_entity.id
_entity.type
_entity.pdbx_description
1 polymer ?
#
loop_
_entity_poly.entity_id
_entity_poly.type
_entity_poly.pdbx_seq_one_letter_code
_entity_poly.pdbx_strand_id
1 'polypeptide(L)'
;MNRPPFHPASPLVRRALLTALLTLAPALAHAGEPVLVARPGTFSVPIDATQVRALFLGETTQVRKTHVTLVLRHGDDPVESRFIDRMLKISESRFNAHWIRVVFRGDAAPPIFVDNEADLLRHVSATPGALAVVPAEVARQHPELVTVFAVPDGERSAAVAGR
;
A
#
# COMPACT_ATOMS: atom_id res chain seq x y z
N MET A 1 63.90 24.57 19.41
CA MET A 1 63.43 23.47 18.55
C MET A 1 62.33 22.72 19.32
N ASN A 2 61.10 22.75 18.83
CA ASN A 2 59.87 22.15 19.39
C ASN A 2 60.01 20.69 19.86
N ARG A 3 59.24 20.29 20.89
CA ARG A 3 58.15 19.28 20.77
C ARG A 3 57.05 19.54 21.82
N PRO A 4 55.77 19.69 21.46
CA PRO A 4 54.67 19.66 22.43
C PRO A 4 54.51 18.23 23.00
N PRO A 5 54.01 18.07 24.24
CA PRO A 5 53.78 16.76 24.84
C PRO A 5 52.62 16.03 24.15
N PHE A 6 52.86 14.76 23.80
CA PHE A 6 51.83 13.85 23.30
C PHE A 6 50.86 13.52 24.44
N HIS A 7 49.60 13.95 24.30
CA HIS A 7 48.51 13.41 25.11
C HIS A 7 48.07 12.07 24.52
N PRO A 8 48.12 10.94 25.26
CA PRO A 8 47.49 9.71 24.81
C PRO A 8 45.96 9.90 24.90
N ALA A 9 45.28 9.87 23.75
CA ALA A 9 43.83 9.84 23.71
C ALA A 9 43.32 8.61 24.49
N SER A 10 42.46 8.86 25.48
CA SER A 10 42.02 7.85 26.46
C SER A 10 41.19 6.74 25.81
N PRO A 11 41.37 5.46 26.20
CA PRO A 11 40.65 4.32 25.62
C PRO A 11 39.15 4.31 25.97
N LEU A 12 38.71 5.18 26.88
CA LEU A 12 37.33 5.30 27.35
C LEU A 12 36.43 6.05 26.36
N VAL A 13 36.96 7.05 25.64
CA VAL A 13 36.20 7.76 24.59
C VAL A 13 35.91 6.83 23.41
N ARG A 14 36.83 5.90 23.13
CA ARG A 14 36.71 4.92 22.05
C ARG A 14 35.64 3.84 22.33
N ARG A 15 35.38 3.53 23.61
CA ARG A 15 34.34 2.57 24.03
C ARG A 15 32.94 3.20 24.07
N ALA A 16 32.84 4.47 24.43
CA ALA A 16 31.58 5.23 24.41
C ALA A 16 31.04 5.45 22.98
N LEU A 17 31.93 5.56 21.98
CA LEU A 17 31.55 5.75 20.58
C LEU A 17 30.96 4.48 19.92
N LEU A 18 31.28 3.29 20.44
CA LEU A 18 30.78 2.00 19.93
C LEU A 18 29.41 1.62 20.50
N THR A 19 28.98 2.21 21.61
CA THR A 19 27.65 1.93 22.22
C THR A 19 26.55 2.85 21.68
N ALA A 20 26.90 4.04 21.19
CA ALA A 20 25.93 4.97 20.59
C ALA A 20 25.48 4.57 19.17
N LEU A 21 26.27 3.74 18.46
CA LEU A 21 25.97 3.38 17.06
C LEU A 21 25.03 2.16 16.92
N LEU A 22 24.72 1.45 18.02
CA LEU A 22 23.92 0.21 17.99
C LEU A 22 22.43 0.38 18.34
N THR A 23 21.93 1.61 18.48
CA THR A 23 20.50 1.85 18.76
C THR A 23 19.70 2.34 17.56
N LEU A 24 20.34 2.59 16.42
CA LEU A 24 19.63 2.86 15.17
C LEU A 24 19.31 1.53 14.47
N ALA A 25 18.49 0.70 15.13
CA ALA A 25 17.79 -0.36 14.42
C ALA A 25 16.89 0.35 13.38
N PRO A 26 17.07 0.14 12.07
CA PRO A 26 16.07 0.59 11.12
C PRO A 26 14.77 -0.12 11.52
N ALA A 27 13.73 0.66 11.82
CA ALA A 27 12.39 0.11 11.93
C ALA A 27 12.14 -0.59 10.59
N LEU A 28 12.20 -1.92 10.59
CA LEU A 28 11.74 -2.71 9.45
C LEU A 28 10.32 -2.25 9.20
N ALA A 29 10.13 -1.50 8.11
CA ALA A 29 8.82 -1.14 7.62
C ALA A 29 8.15 -2.47 7.28
N HIS A 30 7.41 -3.01 8.26
CA HIS A 30 6.55 -4.14 8.03
C HIS A 30 5.48 -3.59 7.09
N ALA A 31 5.52 -4.02 5.83
CA ALA A 31 4.41 -3.76 4.91
C ALA A 31 3.17 -4.33 5.59
N GLY A 32 2.30 -3.44 6.05
CA GLY A 32 1.10 -3.76 6.81
C GLY A 32 0.12 -4.60 6.00
N GLU A 33 -0.95 -5.03 6.64
CA GLU A 33 -2.04 -5.73 5.94
C GLU A 33 -2.64 -4.79 4.88
N PRO A 34 -2.71 -5.21 3.60
CA PRO A 34 -3.29 -4.37 2.56
C PRO A 34 -4.80 -4.21 2.77
N VAL A 35 -5.25 -2.95 2.78
CA VAL A 35 -6.66 -2.59 2.83
C VAL A 35 -6.99 -1.65 1.68
N LEU A 36 -8.24 -1.71 1.22
CA LEU A 36 -8.77 -0.79 0.22
C LEU A 36 -9.47 0.37 0.93
N VAL A 37 -9.05 1.59 0.62
CA VAL A 37 -9.62 2.82 1.18
C VAL A 37 -10.35 3.64 0.14
N ALA A 38 -11.35 4.38 0.60
CA ALA A 38 -12.15 5.29 -0.20
C ALA A 38 -12.49 6.55 0.59
N ARG A 39 -12.98 7.58 -0.10
CA ARG A 39 -13.63 8.71 0.55
C ARG A 39 -14.93 8.28 1.25
N PRO A 40 -15.20 8.71 2.49
CA PRO A 40 -16.46 8.43 3.20
C PRO A 40 -17.69 8.87 2.42
N GLY A 41 -18.78 8.11 2.56
CA GLY A 41 -20.05 8.37 1.85
C GLY A 41 -20.07 7.97 0.37
N THR A 42 -18.94 7.53 -0.18
CA THR A 42 -18.85 7.07 -1.59
C THR A 42 -19.52 5.71 -1.81
N PHE A 43 -19.31 4.79 -0.87
CA PHE A 43 -19.85 3.43 -0.91
C PHE A 43 -20.67 3.19 0.36
N SER A 44 -21.94 2.79 0.21
CA SER A 44 -22.85 2.61 1.35
C SER A 44 -22.70 1.26 2.07
N VAL A 45 -21.89 0.34 1.53
CA VAL A 45 -21.67 -1.02 2.03
C VAL A 45 -20.23 -1.42 1.69
N PRO A 46 -19.55 -2.28 2.49
CA PRO A 46 -18.29 -2.89 2.08
C PRO A 46 -18.39 -3.59 0.72
N ILE A 47 -17.32 -3.48 -0.06
CA ILE A 47 -17.19 -4.07 -1.39
C ILE A 47 -16.77 -5.54 -1.21
N ASP A 48 -17.40 -6.47 -1.90
CA ASP A 48 -17.02 -7.89 -1.81
C ASP A 48 -15.76 -8.22 -2.62
N ALA A 49 -15.11 -9.34 -2.29
CA ALA A 49 -13.85 -9.76 -2.92
C ALA A 49 -13.96 -9.97 -4.44
N THR A 50 -15.10 -10.46 -4.93
CA THR A 50 -15.34 -10.70 -6.36
C THR A 50 -15.41 -9.37 -7.10
N GLN A 51 -16.12 -8.40 -6.54
CA GLN A 51 -16.25 -7.05 -7.08
C GLN A 51 -14.90 -6.31 -7.05
N VAL A 52 -14.13 -6.43 -5.96
CA VAL A 52 -12.77 -5.90 -5.89
C VAL A 52 -11.91 -6.48 -7.02
N ARG A 53 -11.94 -7.80 -7.21
CA ARG A 53 -11.17 -8.45 -8.28
C ARG A 53 -11.58 -7.95 -9.67
N ALA A 54 -12.88 -7.83 -9.94
CA ALA A 54 -13.39 -7.35 -11.21
C ALA A 54 -12.98 -5.88 -11.49
N LEU A 55 -12.97 -5.02 -10.46
CA LEU A 55 -12.50 -3.64 -10.58
C LEU A 55 -11.02 -3.57 -10.96
N PHE A 56 -10.17 -4.30 -10.23
CA PHE A 56 -8.73 -4.29 -10.46
C PHE A 56 -8.32 -4.94 -11.78
N LEU A 57 -9.14 -5.82 -12.35
CA LEU A 57 -8.94 -6.39 -13.69
C LEU A 57 -9.61 -5.56 -14.80
N GLY A 58 -10.27 -4.45 -14.47
CA GLY A 58 -10.99 -3.63 -15.45
C GLY A 58 -12.18 -4.34 -16.09
N GLU A 59 -12.69 -5.41 -15.48
CA GLU A 59 -13.90 -6.13 -15.93
C GLU A 59 -15.17 -5.33 -15.60
N THR A 60 -15.10 -4.50 -14.56
CA THR A 60 -16.11 -3.49 -14.23
C THR A 60 -15.42 -2.20 -13.79
N THR A 61 -16.09 -1.07 -14.03
CA THR A 61 -15.65 0.25 -13.57
C THR A 61 -16.65 0.89 -12.62
N GLN A 62 -17.59 0.09 -12.10
CA GLN A 62 -18.66 0.57 -11.25
C GLN A 62 -18.93 -0.34 -10.06
N VAL A 63 -19.26 0.28 -8.94
CA VAL A 63 -19.82 -0.37 -7.74
C VAL A 63 -21.17 0.27 -7.46
N ARG A 64 -22.25 -0.51 -7.62
CA ARG A 64 -23.64 -0.09 -7.30
C ARG A 64 -23.98 1.33 -7.80
N LYS A 65 -23.60 1.66 -9.05
CA LYS A 65 -23.79 2.95 -9.76
C LYS A 65 -22.75 4.04 -9.48
N THR A 66 -21.82 3.83 -8.55
CA THR A 66 -20.68 4.72 -8.38
C THR A 66 -19.58 4.32 -9.35
N HIS A 67 -19.12 5.25 -10.19
CA HIS A 67 -17.95 5.03 -11.02
C HIS A 67 -16.69 4.97 -10.15
N VAL A 68 -15.83 3.99 -10.43
CA VAL A 68 -14.61 3.75 -9.67
C VAL A 68 -13.40 4.21 -10.47
N THR A 69 -12.53 4.94 -9.79
CA THR A 69 -11.20 5.28 -10.30
C THR A 69 -10.16 4.63 -9.40
N LEU A 70 -9.31 3.77 -9.96
CA LEU A 70 -8.21 3.18 -9.20
C LEU A 70 -7.06 4.17 -9.12
N VAL A 71 -6.51 4.35 -7.91
CA VAL A 71 -5.31 5.14 -7.65
C VAL A 71 -4.26 4.19 -7.07
N LEU A 72 -3.16 4.01 -7.79
CA LEU A 72 -2.11 3.04 -7.50
C LEU A 72 -0.75 3.74 -7.40
N ARG A 73 0.21 3.12 -6.73
CA ARG A 73 1.58 3.61 -6.63
C ARG A 73 2.40 3.19 -7.85
N HIS A 74 3.35 4.04 -8.22
CA HIS A 74 4.36 3.69 -9.22
C HIS A 74 5.43 2.77 -8.60
N GLY A 75 5.87 1.76 -9.36
CA GLY A 75 6.89 0.80 -8.94
C GLY A 75 6.37 -0.38 -8.11
N ASP A 76 7.30 -1.21 -7.63
CA ASP A 76 7.01 -2.40 -6.82
C ASP A 76 6.68 -2.02 -5.36
N ASP A 77 5.54 -1.36 -5.14
CA ASP A 77 5.06 -1.09 -3.78
C ASP A 77 4.72 -2.43 -3.08
N PRO A 78 5.37 -2.78 -1.96
CA PRO A 78 5.19 -4.10 -1.33
C PRO A 78 3.77 -4.40 -0.85
N VAL A 79 2.97 -3.37 -0.58
CA VAL A 79 1.59 -3.51 -0.09
C VAL A 79 0.68 -3.81 -1.28
N GLU A 80 0.88 -3.10 -2.40
CA GLU A 80 0.21 -3.38 -3.67
C GLU A 80 0.61 -4.74 -4.24
N SER A 81 1.89 -5.14 -4.21
CA SER A 81 2.32 -6.46 -4.68
C SER A 81 1.60 -7.56 -3.93
N ARG A 82 1.52 -7.44 -2.59
CA ARG A 82 0.81 -8.40 -1.73
C ARG A 82 -0.68 -8.41 -2.02
N PHE A 83 -1.29 -7.25 -2.26
CA PHE A 83 -2.69 -7.17 -2.66
C PHE A 83 -2.91 -7.89 -4.00
N ILE A 84 -2.12 -7.57 -5.03
CA ILE A 84 -2.22 -8.15 -6.37
C ILE A 84 -2.04 -9.66 -6.33
N ASP A 85 -1.03 -10.16 -5.61
CA ASP A 85 -0.80 -11.59 -5.44
C ASP A 85 -1.96 -12.28 -4.69
N ARG A 86 -2.41 -11.71 -3.56
CA ARG A 86 -3.46 -12.33 -2.74
C ARG A 86 -4.82 -12.31 -3.44
N MET A 87 -5.20 -11.20 -4.05
CA MET A 87 -6.53 -10.99 -4.63
C MET A 87 -6.63 -11.43 -6.09
N LEU A 88 -5.61 -11.15 -6.90
CA LEU A 88 -5.67 -11.36 -8.34
C LEU A 88 -4.95 -12.65 -8.76
N LYS A 89 -4.06 -13.19 -7.90
CA LYS A 89 -3.26 -14.40 -8.15
C LYS A 89 -2.39 -14.31 -9.40
N ILE A 90 -1.88 -13.11 -9.68
CA ILE A 90 -0.96 -12.81 -10.78
C ILE A 90 0.21 -11.98 -10.25
N SER A 91 1.34 -11.96 -10.97
CA SER A 91 2.45 -11.07 -10.63
C SER A 91 2.16 -9.62 -11.05
N GLU A 92 2.86 -8.65 -10.46
CA GLU A 92 2.75 -7.23 -10.84
C GLU A 92 3.04 -6.99 -12.32
N SER A 93 4.07 -7.63 -12.88
CA SER A 93 4.37 -7.47 -14.31
C SER A 93 3.22 -7.97 -15.20
N ARG A 94 2.51 -9.04 -14.77
CA ARG A 94 1.31 -9.53 -15.47
C ARG A 94 0.14 -8.58 -15.27
N PHE A 95 -0.01 -7.98 -14.09
CA PHE A 95 -1.02 -6.96 -13.81
C PHE A 95 -0.82 -5.71 -14.69
N ASN A 96 0.40 -5.20 -14.81
CA ASN A 96 0.72 -4.07 -15.68
C ASN A 96 0.45 -4.41 -17.16
N ALA A 97 0.95 -5.57 -17.63
CA ALA A 97 0.68 -6.04 -19.00
C ALA A 97 -0.82 -6.28 -19.27
N HIS A 98 -1.58 -6.65 -18.24
CA HIS A 98 -3.04 -6.75 -18.33
C HIS A 98 -3.68 -5.39 -18.56
N TRP A 99 -3.31 -4.37 -17.77
CA TRP A 99 -3.84 -3.02 -17.94
C TRP A 99 -3.49 -2.37 -19.27
N ILE A 100 -2.30 -2.61 -19.82
CA ILE A 100 -1.95 -2.18 -21.18
C ILE A 100 -2.95 -2.74 -22.20
N ARG A 101 -3.34 -4.02 -22.07
CA ARG A 101 -4.34 -4.64 -22.96
C ARG A 101 -5.74 -4.11 -22.74
N VAL A 102 -6.17 -3.92 -21.48
CA VAL A 102 -7.49 -3.37 -21.15
C VAL A 102 -7.68 -1.99 -21.76
N VAL A 103 -6.68 -1.11 -21.61
CA VAL A 103 -6.69 0.24 -22.17
C VAL A 103 -6.67 0.21 -23.70
N PHE A 104 -5.84 -0.64 -24.30
CA PHE A 104 -5.75 -0.76 -25.76
C PHE A 104 -7.06 -1.25 -26.39
N ARG A 105 -7.82 -2.12 -25.70
CA ARG A 105 -9.16 -2.53 -26.15
C ARG A 105 -10.24 -1.45 -25.92
N GLY A 106 -9.97 -0.49 -25.04
CA GLY A 106 -10.93 0.55 -24.65
C GLY A 106 -11.96 0.08 -23.63
N ASP A 107 -11.71 -1.02 -22.92
CA ASP A 107 -12.67 -1.60 -21.97
C ASP A 107 -12.79 -0.78 -20.68
N ALA A 108 -11.69 -0.17 -20.23
CA ALA A 108 -11.65 0.67 -19.04
C ALA A 108 -10.54 1.73 -19.13
N ALA A 109 -10.72 2.83 -18.41
CA ALA A 109 -9.68 3.84 -18.24
C ALA A 109 -8.54 3.30 -17.35
N PRO A 110 -7.27 3.67 -17.61
CA PRO A 110 -6.15 3.24 -16.79
C PRO A 110 -6.28 3.74 -15.33
N PRO A 111 -5.68 3.03 -14.36
CA PRO A 111 -5.47 3.56 -13.02
C PRO A 111 -4.66 4.86 -13.07
N ILE A 112 -4.90 5.73 -12.08
CA ILE A 112 -4.06 6.89 -11.81
C ILE A 112 -2.84 6.38 -11.04
N PHE A 113 -1.64 6.58 -11.59
CA PHE A 113 -0.40 6.24 -10.89
C PHE A 113 0.18 7.46 -10.19
N VAL A 114 0.63 7.28 -8.95
CA VAL A 114 1.25 8.32 -8.12
C VAL A 114 2.56 7.83 -7.51
N ASP A 115 3.49 8.74 -7.23
CA ASP A 115 4.83 8.36 -6.79
C ASP A 115 4.93 8.09 -5.28
N ASN A 116 4.03 8.67 -4.49
CA ASN A 116 4.10 8.61 -3.02
C ASN A 116 2.72 8.48 -2.36
N GLU A 117 2.74 8.03 -1.11
CA GLU A 117 1.55 7.78 -0.30
C GLU A 117 0.73 9.05 -0.02
N ALA A 118 1.39 10.19 0.21
CA ALA A 118 0.67 11.44 0.47
C ALA A 118 -0.17 11.87 -0.74
N ASP A 119 0.36 11.71 -1.96
CA ASP A 119 -0.36 11.96 -3.20
C ASP A 119 -1.48 10.95 -3.44
N LEU A 120 -1.26 9.68 -3.11
CA LEU A 120 -2.28 8.64 -3.16
C LEU A 120 -3.49 9.02 -2.28
N LEU A 121 -3.23 9.34 -1.01
CA LEU A 121 -4.28 9.70 -0.04
C LEU A 121 -4.99 11.00 -0.42
N ARG A 122 -4.24 11.98 -0.95
CA ARG A 122 -4.79 13.24 -1.48
C ARG A 122 -5.74 12.98 -2.65
N HIS A 123 -5.37 12.13 -3.60
CA HIS A 123 -6.22 11.77 -4.74
C HIS A 123 -7.51 11.07 -4.30
N VAL A 124 -7.40 10.10 -3.38
CA VAL A 124 -8.57 9.38 -2.83
C VAL A 124 -9.52 10.33 -2.10
N SER A 125 -8.99 11.24 -1.28
CA SER A 125 -9.80 12.21 -0.53
C SER A 125 -10.50 13.21 -1.45
N ALA A 126 -9.83 13.65 -2.52
CA ALA A 126 -10.35 14.64 -3.45
C ALA A 126 -11.39 14.08 -4.43
N THR A 127 -11.33 12.78 -4.73
CA THR A 127 -12.07 12.18 -5.86
C THR A 127 -13.15 11.21 -5.36
N PRO A 128 -14.45 11.58 -5.47
CA PRO A 128 -15.53 10.62 -5.22
C PRO A 128 -15.38 9.41 -6.15
N GLY A 129 -15.45 8.20 -5.59
CA GLY A 129 -15.27 6.96 -6.34
C GLY A 129 -13.83 6.47 -6.44
N ALA A 130 -12.84 7.24 -5.97
CA ALA A 130 -11.47 6.77 -5.95
C ALA A 130 -11.24 5.66 -4.92
N LEU A 131 -10.47 4.65 -5.33
CA LEU A 131 -10.05 3.51 -4.52
C LEU A 131 -8.54 3.37 -4.59
N ALA A 132 -7.91 3.16 -3.44
CA ALA A 132 -6.49 2.89 -3.36
C ALA A 132 -6.18 1.80 -2.33
N VAL A 133 -5.06 1.11 -2.53
CA VAL A 133 -4.54 0.10 -1.61
C VAL A 133 -3.52 0.79 -0.70
N VAL A 134 -3.67 0.62 0.61
CA VAL A 134 -2.75 1.17 1.62
C VAL A 134 -2.55 0.15 2.75
N PRO A 135 -1.49 0.27 3.56
CA PRO A 135 -1.39 -0.45 4.83
C PRO A 135 -2.56 -0.12 5.75
N ALA A 136 -3.04 -1.10 6.51
CA ALA A 136 -4.06 -0.90 7.54
C ALA A 136 -3.66 0.18 8.56
N GLU A 137 -2.37 0.30 8.88
CA GLU A 137 -1.83 1.34 9.76
C GLU A 137 -2.06 2.74 9.20
N VAL A 138 -1.82 2.93 7.91
CA VAL A 138 -2.02 4.20 7.21
C VAL A 138 -3.51 4.54 7.20
N ALA A 139 -4.38 3.59 6.86
CA ALA A 139 -5.82 3.81 6.94
C ALA A 139 -6.28 4.26 8.34
N ARG A 140 -5.70 3.71 9.42
CA ARG A 140 -6.01 4.13 10.80
C ARG A 140 -5.51 5.54 11.14
N GLN A 141 -4.44 6.01 10.51
CA GLN A 141 -3.89 7.36 10.70
C GLN A 141 -4.67 8.44 9.93
N HIS A 142 -5.50 8.03 8.97
CA HIS A 142 -6.25 8.91 8.07
C HIS A 142 -7.77 8.76 8.29
N PRO A 143 -8.34 9.34 9.37
CA PRO A 143 -9.75 9.19 9.72
C PRO A 143 -10.72 9.84 8.70
N GLU A 144 -10.21 10.68 7.81
CA GLU A 144 -10.93 11.24 6.68
C GLU A 144 -11.22 10.22 5.58
N LEU A 145 -10.64 9.01 5.65
CA LEU A 145 -10.86 7.89 4.74
C LEU A 145 -11.64 6.77 5.43
N VAL A 146 -12.28 5.93 4.62
CA VAL A 146 -12.96 4.71 5.10
C VAL A 146 -12.38 3.48 4.42
N THR A 147 -12.12 2.44 5.21
CA THR A 147 -11.78 1.11 4.69
C THR A 147 -13.03 0.46 4.12
N VAL A 148 -13.01 0.15 2.82
CA VAL A 148 -14.13 -0.46 2.10
C VAL A 148 -13.94 -1.95 1.86
N PHE A 149 -12.70 -2.44 1.99
CA PHE A 149 -12.36 -3.85 1.90
C PHE A 149 -11.05 -4.10 2.65
N ALA A 150 -10.98 -5.21 3.39
CA ALA A 150 -9.74 -5.71 3.97
C ALA A 150 -9.36 -7.00 3.25
N VAL A 151 -8.11 -7.12 2.80
CA VAL A 151 -7.65 -8.34 2.14
C VAL A 151 -7.60 -9.46 3.20
N PRO A 152 -8.37 -10.55 3.03
CA PRO A 152 -8.33 -11.64 3.99
C PRO A 152 -6.92 -12.24 4.02
N ASP A 153 -6.40 -12.46 5.23
CA ASP A 153 -5.23 -13.30 5.38
C ASP A 153 -5.53 -14.69 4.83
N GLY A 154 -4.60 -15.22 4.03
CA GLY A 154 -4.73 -16.52 3.40
C GLY A 154 -5.00 -17.67 4.38
N GLU A 155 -4.82 -17.45 5.68
CA GLU A 155 -5.08 -18.43 6.75
C GLU A 155 -6.47 -18.33 7.38
N ARG A 156 -7.15 -17.18 7.34
CA ARG A 156 -8.44 -16.98 8.05
C ARG A 156 -9.68 -17.34 7.24
N SER A 157 -9.56 -17.47 5.90
CA SER A 157 -10.70 -17.84 5.05
C SER A 157 -11.11 -19.32 5.16
N ALA A 158 -10.22 -20.20 5.66
CA ALA A 158 -10.53 -21.62 5.85
C ALA A 158 -11.25 -21.95 7.17
N ALA A 159 -11.33 -21.02 8.12
CA ALA A 159 -11.86 -21.28 9.46
C ALA A 159 -13.35 -20.95 9.65
N VAL A 160 -14.02 -20.34 8.66
CA VAL A 160 -15.43 -19.90 8.75
C VAL A 160 -16.28 -20.52 7.63
N ALA A 161 -15.99 -21.76 7.24
CA ALA A 161 -16.84 -22.55 6.33
C ALA A 161 -17.22 -23.93 6.90
N GLY A 162 -16.98 -24.15 8.19
CA GLY A 162 -17.27 -25.40 8.88
C GLY A 162 -18.10 -25.19 10.14
N ARG A 163 -19.33 -24.69 10.00
CA ARG A 163 -20.42 -24.87 10.97
C ARG A 163 -21.76 -24.89 10.26
#